data_AF-A0A1H6FCJ7-F1
#
_entry.id   AF-A0A1H6FCJ7-F1
#
_cell.length_a   1.000
_cell.length_b   1.000
_cell.length_c   1.000
_cell.angle_alpha   90.00
_cell.angle_beta   90.00
_cell.angle_gamma   90.00
#
_symmetry.space_group_name_H-M   'P 1'
#
loop_
_entity.id
_entity.type
_entity.pdbx_description
1 polymer ?
#
loop_
_entity_poly.entity_id
_entity_poly.type
_entity_poly.pdbx_seq_one_letter_code
_entity_poly.pdbx_strand_id
1 'polypeptide(L)'
;MQAILIADGLGESLKPLTEQQPLALLPVVSKPLIIHALEVIARAGLKDVLVVIGSEPEAFKQQLGDGQRWGLNLTYALSQGEEKLDTLIPRLALLDTEAYVVLRGDVLQSPVLKQFLQQVSETLLYGSIDGQVTFCFCPQQSVSADALACLGKTAPHDAACYTLNDASYNTISNFRHYHQANLDAASGRFIGIDLAGRKLALGLTAGRRTQLAVKSLKQGQAFIGAECKLHPSVELLEDVVVSDHVIVERQAILRHSVILPNTYIGELVEVNQAIVQGNQLIRVDSGTVTHITDSFLLADLDNAVLNTRLADWLHRILGALLLVLSLPLWLAASLLAALKQDPRQPRCYQGNRLAVNELGIQQRQHFLTWEWNLNAPVLRHLPKLWAVVRGDLRLVGVSPLSPEQVGQQNEAWEKVRDQAPVGLLGPTQLDLPQNAPWEEKLLSDAFYTKRRSTRKDLAYLWRGFKCLFHSSSWR
;
A
#
# COMPACT_ATOMS: atom_id res chain seq x y z
N MET A 1 -30.37 10.30 -12.48
CA MET A 1 -29.74 8.97 -12.57
C MET A 1 -28.47 8.97 -11.75
N GLN A 2 -28.28 7.98 -10.89
CA GLN A 2 -27.08 7.82 -10.04
C GLN A 2 -26.23 6.65 -10.54
N ALA A 3 -24.90 6.77 -10.50
CA ALA A 3 -24.01 5.64 -10.75
C ALA A 3 -23.65 4.92 -9.44
N ILE A 4 -23.64 3.58 -9.45
CA ILE A 4 -23.12 2.74 -8.37
C ILE A 4 -21.86 2.06 -8.90
N LEU A 5 -20.73 2.34 -8.24
CA LEU A 5 -19.43 1.81 -8.59
C LEU A 5 -18.99 0.80 -7.53
N ILE A 6 -18.95 -0.48 -7.88
CA ILE A 6 -18.61 -1.56 -6.97
C ILE A 6 -17.10 -1.84 -7.05
N ALA A 7 -16.38 -1.55 -5.96
CA ALA A 7 -14.93 -1.63 -5.86
C ALA A 7 -14.49 -2.36 -4.58
N ASP A 8 -15.20 -3.43 -4.22
CA ASP A 8 -14.99 -4.23 -3.00
C ASP A 8 -14.36 -5.61 -3.26
N GLY A 9 -13.85 -5.85 -4.47
CA GLY A 9 -13.15 -7.08 -4.84
C GLY A 9 -11.86 -7.27 -4.04
N LEU A 10 -11.65 -8.49 -3.51
CA LEU A 10 -10.51 -8.82 -2.65
C LEU A 10 -9.23 -9.05 -3.45
N GLY A 11 -9.36 -9.54 -4.70
CA GLY A 11 -8.23 -9.76 -5.60
C GLY A 11 -7.21 -10.77 -5.07
N GLU A 12 -7.69 -11.85 -4.44
CA GLU A 12 -6.87 -12.91 -3.84
C GLU A 12 -5.83 -13.51 -4.81
N SER A 13 -6.17 -13.62 -6.09
CA SER A 13 -5.31 -14.13 -7.16
C SER A 13 -4.16 -13.21 -7.56
N LEU A 14 -4.13 -11.98 -7.05
CA LEU A 14 -3.10 -10.98 -7.32
C LEU A 14 -2.18 -10.74 -6.12
N LYS A 15 -2.31 -11.53 -5.04
CA LYS A 15 -1.37 -11.47 -3.91
C LYS A 15 0.05 -11.80 -4.39
N PRO A 16 1.06 -10.97 -4.05
CA PRO A 16 1.08 -9.99 -2.96
C PRO A 16 0.65 -8.56 -3.31
N LEU A 17 0.36 -8.23 -4.58
CA LEU A 17 0.02 -6.85 -4.98
C LEU A 17 -1.18 -6.30 -4.20
N THR A 18 -2.19 -7.15 -4.00
CA THR A 18 -3.43 -6.83 -3.29
C THR A 18 -3.31 -6.87 -1.76
N GLU A 19 -2.17 -7.32 -1.22
CA GLU A 19 -1.86 -7.20 0.22
C GLU A 19 -1.32 -5.81 0.57
N GLN A 20 -0.73 -5.11 -0.40
CA GLN A 20 -0.16 -3.78 -0.20
C GLN A 20 -1.18 -2.67 -0.46
N GLN A 21 -2.14 -2.90 -1.37
CA GLN A 21 -3.20 -1.96 -1.67
C GLN A 21 -4.43 -2.68 -2.27
N PRO A 22 -5.65 -2.15 -2.11
CA PRO A 22 -6.86 -2.72 -2.72
C PRO A 22 -6.75 -2.89 -4.24
N LEU A 23 -7.40 -3.93 -4.78
CA LEU A 23 -7.43 -4.24 -6.23
C LEU A 23 -7.83 -3.02 -7.08
N ALA A 24 -8.90 -2.33 -6.69
CA ALA A 24 -9.41 -1.16 -7.40
C ALA A 24 -8.44 0.04 -7.38
N LEU A 25 -7.44 0.04 -6.51
CA LEU A 25 -6.39 1.05 -6.44
C LEU A 25 -5.10 0.65 -7.17
N LEU A 26 -4.99 -0.60 -7.65
CA LEU A 26 -3.84 -1.02 -8.46
C LEU A 26 -3.69 -0.11 -9.69
N PRO A 27 -2.47 0.40 -9.97
CA PRO A 27 -2.25 1.30 -11.09
C PRO A 27 -2.27 0.53 -12.41
N VAL A 28 -2.98 1.07 -13.40
CA VAL A 28 -2.87 0.68 -14.80
C VAL A 28 -2.37 1.91 -15.55
N VAL A 29 -1.16 1.82 -16.11
CA VAL A 29 -0.47 2.94 -16.77
C VAL A 29 -0.40 4.17 -15.84
N SER A 30 0.12 3.96 -14.63
CA SER A 30 0.24 4.94 -13.54
C SER A 30 -1.06 5.53 -12.98
N LYS A 31 -2.23 5.08 -13.44
CA LYS A 31 -3.52 5.55 -12.94
C LYS A 31 -4.26 4.42 -12.23
N PRO A 32 -4.69 4.59 -10.96
CA PRO A 32 -5.53 3.63 -10.26
C PRO A 32 -6.73 3.16 -11.09
N LEU A 33 -7.02 1.85 -11.04
CA LEU A 33 -8.06 1.20 -11.83
C LEU A 33 -9.43 1.87 -11.70
N ILE A 34 -9.84 2.18 -10.47
CA ILE A 34 -11.11 2.84 -10.17
C ILE A 34 -11.24 4.22 -10.80
N ILE A 35 -10.12 4.93 -11.01
CA ILE A 35 -10.15 6.24 -11.65
C ILE A 35 -10.49 6.12 -13.14
N HIS A 36 -10.07 5.05 -13.82
CA HIS A 36 -10.50 4.79 -15.20
C HIS A 36 -12.03 4.60 -15.27
N ALA A 37 -12.61 3.90 -14.29
CA ALA A 37 -14.07 3.74 -14.20
C ALA A 37 -14.78 5.08 -13.90
N LEU A 38 -14.24 5.91 -13.01
CA LEU A 38 -14.76 7.26 -12.74
C LEU A 38 -14.72 8.16 -13.98
N GLU A 39 -13.64 8.10 -14.77
CA GLU A 39 -13.54 8.83 -16.03
C GLU A 39 -14.59 8.35 -17.05
N VAL A 40 -14.88 7.05 -17.11
CA VAL A 40 -15.97 6.49 -17.93
C VAL A 40 -17.33 7.06 -17.51
N ILE A 41 -17.60 7.12 -16.20
CA ILE A 41 -18.84 7.72 -15.64
C ILE A 41 -18.93 9.22 -15.98
N ALA A 42 -17.85 9.96 -15.77
CA ALA A 42 -17.81 11.40 -16.03
C ALA A 42 -18.02 11.70 -17.52
N ARG A 43 -17.38 10.94 -18.44
CA ARG A 43 -17.57 11.07 -19.89
C ARG A 43 -19.00 10.74 -20.34
N ALA A 44 -19.70 9.88 -19.60
CA ALA A 44 -21.11 9.59 -19.83
C ALA A 44 -22.05 10.73 -19.38
N GLY A 45 -21.54 11.71 -18.63
CA GLY A 45 -22.31 12.88 -18.18
C GLY A 45 -23.04 12.68 -16.85
N LEU A 46 -22.76 11.59 -16.13
CA LEU A 46 -23.28 11.34 -14.80
C LEU A 46 -22.47 12.13 -13.76
N LYS A 47 -23.12 12.60 -12.70
CA LYS A 47 -22.50 13.42 -11.65
C LYS A 47 -22.43 12.70 -10.31
N ASP A 48 -23.53 12.09 -9.88
CA ASP A 48 -23.63 11.47 -8.57
C ASP A 48 -23.20 10.01 -8.62
N VAL A 49 -22.19 9.65 -7.83
CA VAL A 49 -21.61 8.30 -7.81
C VAL A 49 -21.54 7.79 -6.38
N LEU A 50 -22.16 6.64 -6.14
CA LEU A 50 -21.98 5.86 -4.93
C LEU A 50 -20.86 4.84 -5.15
N VAL A 51 -19.75 5.01 -4.44
CA VAL A 51 -18.61 4.09 -4.48
C VAL A 51 -18.72 3.10 -3.33
N VAL A 52 -18.95 1.83 -3.66
CA VAL A 52 -18.91 0.73 -2.69
C VAL A 52 -17.47 0.26 -2.59
N ILE A 53 -16.88 0.37 -1.40
CA ILE A 53 -15.48 0.02 -1.13
C ILE A 53 -15.41 -1.06 -0.06
N GLY A 54 -14.47 -1.98 -0.24
CA GLY A 54 -14.20 -3.05 0.72
C GLY A 54 -13.14 -2.64 1.74
N SER A 55 -12.04 -3.39 1.76
CA SER A 55 -10.90 -3.16 2.64
C SER A 55 -10.28 -1.76 2.45
N GLU A 56 -9.78 -1.19 3.55
CA GLU A 56 -8.99 0.06 3.57
C GLU A 56 -9.69 1.33 3.04
N PRO A 57 -10.81 1.78 3.64
CA PRO A 57 -11.57 2.93 3.15
C PRO A 57 -10.79 4.26 3.16
N GLU A 58 -9.80 4.39 4.03
CA GLU A 58 -8.94 5.58 4.10
C GLU A 58 -8.06 5.73 2.85
N ALA A 59 -7.61 4.62 2.25
CA ALA A 59 -6.81 4.65 1.01
C ALA A 59 -7.63 5.20 -0.16
N PHE A 60 -8.89 4.78 -0.28
CA PHE A 60 -9.82 5.31 -1.28
C PHE A 60 -10.08 6.80 -1.07
N LYS A 61 -10.39 7.23 0.16
CA LYS A 61 -10.61 8.66 0.46
C LYS A 61 -9.38 9.52 0.16
N GLN A 62 -8.18 9.02 0.47
CA GLN A 62 -6.93 9.73 0.20
C GLN A 62 -6.70 9.94 -1.31
N GLN A 63 -7.04 8.95 -2.13
CA GLN A 63 -6.83 8.98 -3.59
C GLN A 63 -7.96 9.72 -4.35
N LEU A 64 -9.21 9.50 -3.94
CA LEU A 64 -10.40 9.92 -4.67
C LEU A 64 -11.04 11.20 -4.12
N GLY A 65 -10.88 11.48 -2.82
CA GLY A 65 -11.47 12.66 -2.18
C GLY A 65 -12.99 12.67 -2.28
N ASP A 66 -13.57 13.78 -2.75
CA ASP A 66 -15.01 13.97 -2.94
C ASP A 66 -15.46 13.83 -4.41
N GLY A 67 -14.54 13.58 -5.33
CA GLY A 67 -14.82 13.48 -6.77
C GLY A 67 -14.74 14.77 -7.58
N GLN A 68 -14.61 15.93 -6.93
CA GLN A 68 -14.69 17.22 -7.64
C GLN A 68 -13.65 17.35 -8.76
N ARG A 69 -12.50 16.68 -8.61
CA ARG A 69 -11.43 16.58 -9.62
C ARG A 69 -11.91 16.07 -10.98
N TRP A 70 -12.96 15.26 -11.00
CA TRP A 70 -13.58 14.70 -12.22
C TRP A 70 -14.95 15.31 -12.52
N GLY A 71 -15.38 16.33 -11.76
CA GLY A 71 -16.73 16.89 -11.85
C GLY A 71 -17.82 15.96 -11.32
N LEU A 72 -17.46 15.03 -10.43
CA LEU A 72 -18.35 14.05 -9.81
C LEU A 72 -18.61 14.40 -8.34
N ASN A 73 -19.71 13.89 -7.80
CA ASN A 73 -20.04 13.88 -6.38
C ASN A 73 -19.94 12.44 -5.86
N LEU A 74 -18.88 12.13 -5.10
CA LEU A 74 -18.66 10.78 -4.57
C LEU A 74 -19.26 10.64 -3.17
N THR A 75 -20.11 9.63 -3.02
CA THR A 75 -20.54 9.10 -1.72
C THR A 75 -19.91 7.73 -1.53
N TYR A 76 -19.48 7.39 -0.31
CA TYR A 76 -18.84 6.12 -0.02
C TYR A 76 -19.74 5.21 0.82
N ALA A 77 -19.83 3.94 0.43
CA ALA A 77 -20.45 2.88 1.23
C ALA A 77 -19.42 1.79 1.53
N LEU A 78 -19.44 1.27 2.76
CA LEU A 78 -18.53 0.22 3.20
C LEU A 78 -19.16 -1.16 3.01
N SER A 79 -18.44 -2.04 2.33
CA SER A 79 -18.71 -3.47 2.16
C SER A 79 -17.76 -4.28 3.06
N GLN A 80 -18.17 -5.48 3.47
CA GLN A 80 -17.28 -6.42 4.18
C GLN A 80 -16.25 -7.11 3.26
N GLY A 81 -16.20 -6.74 1.97
CA GLY A 81 -15.31 -7.31 0.96
C GLY A 81 -15.95 -8.52 0.29
N GLU A 82 -16.26 -8.39 -1.01
CA GLU A 82 -17.07 -9.34 -1.78
C GLU A 82 -18.37 -9.74 -1.04
N GLU A 83 -19.00 -8.76 -0.39
CA GLU A 83 -20.26 -8.97 0.32
C GLU A 83 -21.37 -9.32 -0.69
N LYS A 84 -22.29 -10.21 -0.30
CA LYS A 84 -23.43 -10.55 -1.17
C LYS A 84 -24.25 -9.28 -1.45
N LEU A 85 -24.58 -9.07 -2.72
CA LEU A 85 -25.32 -7.88 -3.16
C LEU A 85 -26.69 -7.77 -2.47
N ASP A 86 -27.31 -8.89 -2.10
CA ASP A 86 -28.56 -8.96 -1.33
C ASP A 86 -28.49 -8.26 0.03
N THR A 87 -27.34 -8.38 0.71
CA THR A 87 -27.14 -7.76 2.03
C THR A 87 -26.62 -6.34 1.91
N LEU A 88 -25.89 -6.06 0.83
CA LEU A 88 -25.32 -4.75 0.57
C LEU A 88 -26.38 -3.74 0.14
N ILE A 89 -27.21 -4.04 -0.87
CA ILE A 89 -28.16 -3.10 -1.49
C ILE A 89 -29.07 -2.41 -0.45
N PRO A 90 -29.71 -3.12 0.51
CA PRO A 90 -30.58 -2.48 1.49
C PRO A 90 -29.86 -1.51 2.45
N ARG A 91 -28.54 -1.62 2.57
CA ARG A 91 -27.69 -0.77 3.42
C ARG A 91 -27.14 0.45 2.66
N LEU A 92 -27.24 0.46 1.34
CA LEU A 92 -26.78 1.57 0.53
C LEU A 92 -27.71 2.77 0.72
N ALA A 93 -27.14 3.93 1.07
CA ALA A 93 -27.85 5.20 1.08
C ALA A 93 -28.07 5.70 -0.35
N LEU A 94 -28.92 5.00 -1.10
CA LEU A 94 -29.27 5.35 -2.47
C LEU A 94 -30.04 6.67 -2.50
N LEU A 95 -29.76 7.52 -3.49
CA LEU A 95 -30.48 8.77 -3.68
C LEU A 95 -31.88 8.49 -4.23
N ASP A 96 -32.87 9.28 -3.83
CA ASP A 96 -34.23 9.21 -4.40
C ASP A 96 -34.21 9.67 -5.86
N THR A 97 -33.86 8.75 -6.77
CA THR A 97 -33.64 9.00 -8.20
C THR A 97 -34.35 7.94 -9.03
N GLU A 98 -34.79 8.33 -10.23
CA GLU A 98 -35.62 7.47 -11.10
C GLU A 98 -34.88 6.24 -11.65
N ALA A 99 -33.54 6.25 -11.67
CA ALA A 99 -32.75 5.14 -12.19
C ALA A 99 -31.29 5.13 -11.71
N TYR A 100 -30.72 3.93 -11.70
CA TYR A 100 -29.34 3.63 -11.35
C TYR A 100 -28.61 2.97 -12.51
N VAL A 101 -27.31 3.23 -12.63
CA VAL A 101 -26.40 2.42 -13.44
C VAL A 101 -25.33 1.83 -12.56
N VAL A 102 -25.13 0.52 -12.65
CA VAL A 102 -24.17 -0.20 -11.82
C VAL A 102 -23.03 -0.71 -12.70
N LEU A 103 -21.80 -0.51 -12.23
CA LEU A 103 -20.59 -0.98 -12.88
C LEU A 103 -19.53 -1.36 -11.85
N ARG A 104 -18.56 -2.15 -12.30
CA ARG A 104 -17.41 -2.56 -11.50
C ARG A 104 -16.26 -1.54 -11.60
N GLY A 105 -15.67 -1.21 -10.46
CA GLY A 105 -14.52 -0.30 -10.32
C GLY A 105 -13.16 -1.02 -10.23
N ASP A 106 -13.18 -2.35 -10.29
CA ASP A 106 -12.05 -3.25 -10.23
C ASP A 106 -11.80 -3.99 -11.56
N VAL A 107 -12.28 -3.40 -12.67
CA VAL A 107 -12.08 -3.87 -14.05
C VAL A 107 -11.63 -2.72 -14.94
N LEU A 108 -10.91 -3.03 -16.03
CA LEU A 108 -10.56 -2.05 -17.05
C LEU A 108 -11.52 -2.18 -18.22
N GLN A 109 -12.11 -1.06 -18.65
CA GLN A 109 -13.13 -1.04 -19.70
C GLN A 109 -13.01 0.20 -20.57
N SER A 110 -13.41 0.07 -21.84
CA SER A 110 -13.52 1.20 -22.75
C SER A 110 -14.63 2.19 -22.31
N PRO A 111 -14.52 3.49 -22.66
CA PRO A 111 -15.47 4.53 -22.27
C PRO A 111 -16.76 4.51 -23.11
N VAL A 112 -17.40 3.35 -23.21
CA VAL A 112 -18.62 3.13 -24.02
C VAL A 112 -19.93 3.26 -23.23
N LEU A 113 -19.85 3.64 -21.94
CA LEU A 113 -21.02 3.84 -21.09
C LEU A 113 -22.02 4.83 -21.68
N LYS A 114 -21.57 5.91 -22.33
CA LYS A 114 -22.47 6.89 -22.96
C LYS A 114 -23.32 6.27 -24.08
N GLN A 115 -22.73 5.38 -24.89
CA GLN A 115 -23.44 4.67 -25.95
C GLN A 115 -24.45 3.69 -25.35
N PHE A 116 -24.09 3.00 -24.28
CA PHE A 116 -25.00 2.12 -23.55
C PHE A 116 -26.21 2.89 -23.00
N LEU A 117 -25.99 4.05 -22.37
CA LEU A 117 -27.07 4.87 -21.82
C LEU A 117 -28.05 5.41 -22.89
N GLN A 118 -27.63 5.49 -24.16
CA GLN A 118 -28.53 5.88 -25.26
C GLN A 118 -29.51 4.77 -25.66
N GLN A 119 -29.25 3.52 -25.26
CA GLN A 119 -30.10 2.36 -25.56
C GLN A 119 -31.04 1.99 -24.41
N VAL A 120 -30.93 2.69 -23.29
CA VAL A 120 -31.70 2.43 -22.09
C VAL A 120 -33.20 2.67 -22.32
N SER A 121 -34.02 1.73 -21.87
CA SER A 121 -35.49 1.79 -21.84
C SER A 121 -36.01 1.85 -20.39
N GLU A 122 -37.33 1.78 -20.20
CA GLU A 122 -37.97 1.73 -18.87
C GLU A 122 -37.76 0.39 -18.12
N THR A 123 -37.00 -0.55 -18.69
CA THR A 123 -36.76 -1.90 -18.14
C THR A 123 -35.29 -2.13 -17.79
N LEU A 124 -35.03 -3.15 -16.97
CA LEU A 124 -33.68 -3.65 -16.70
C LEU A 124 -32.95 -3.94 -18.02
N LEU A 125 -31.72 -3.43 -18.18
CA LEU A 125 -30.91 -3.63 -19.37
C LEU A 125 -29.45 -3.91 -18.98
N TYR A 126 -28.87 -4.95 -19.58
CA TYR A 126 -27.45 -5.27 -19.45
C TYR A 126 -26.65 -4.75 -20.63
N GLY A 127 -25.46 -4.21 -20.37
CA GLY A 127 -24.47 -3.89 -21.39
C GLY A 127 -23.34 -4.91 -21.35
N SER A 128 -23.06 -5.59 -22.45
CA SER A 128 -21.97 -6.56 -22.55
C SER A 128 -20.87 -6.12 -23.51
N ILE A 129 -19.62 -6.44 -23.17
CA ILE A 129 -18.43 -6.30 -24.02
C ILE A 129 -17.81 -7.69 -24.08
N ASP A 130 -17.57 -8.21 -25.29
CA ASP A 130 -17.02 -9.56 -25.49
C ASP A 130 -17.79 -10.67 -24.73
N GLY A 131 -19.12 -10.52 -24.63
CA GLY A 131 -20.00 -11.45 -23.92
C GLY A 131 -19.99 -11.34 -22.39
N GLN A 132 -19.19 -10.42 -21.81
CA GLN A 132 -19.15 -10.14 -20.38
C GLN A 132 -20.01 -8.93 -20.03
N VAL A 133 -20.94 -9.09 -19.09
CA VAL A 133 -21.79 -8.00 -18.58
C VAL A 133 -20.92 -7.01 -17.82
N THR A 134 -20.86 -5.79 -18.36
CA THR A 134 -20.01 -4.72 -17.90
C THR A 134 -20.82 -3.63 -17.19
N PHE A 135 -22.01 -3.33 -17.71
CA PHE A 135 -22.94 -2.34 -17.18
C PHE A 135 -24.28 -2.98 -16.89
N CYS A 136 -24.95 -2.54 -15.82
CA CYS A 136 -26.32 -2.90 -15.53
C CYS A 136 -27.13 -1.62 -15.29
N PHE A 137 -28.16 -1.40 -16.09
CA PHE A 137 -29.11 -0.32 -15.89
C PHE A 137 -30.33 -0.83 -15.12
N CYS A 138 -30.65 -0.20 -14.00
CA CYS A 138 -31.78 -0.54 -13.15
C CYS A 138 -32.70 0.67 -12.96
N PRO A 139 -33.99 0.60 -13.32
CA PRO A 139 -34.97 1.60 -12.89
C PRO A 139 -35.16 1.53 -11.37
N GLN A 140 -35.66 2.61 -10.75
CA GLN A 140 -35.69 2.84 -9.28
C GLN A 140 -36.16 1.65 -8.42
N GLN A 141 -37.06 0.81 -8.94
CA GLN A 141 -37.65 -0.34 -8.24
C GLN A 141 -37.01 -1.70 -8.55
N SER A 142 -35.98 -1.74 -9.41
CA SER A 142 -35.40 -3.00 -9.94
C SER A 142 -33.96 -3.26 -9.50
N VAL A 143 -33.42 -2.50 -8.56
CA VAL A 143 -32.11 -2.79 -7.96
C VAL A 143 -32.25 -4.02 -7.05
N SER A 144 -31.99 -5.20 -7.59
CA SER A 144 -31.96 -6.47 -6.86
C SER A 144 -30.59 -7.14 -6.97
N ALA A 145 -30.27 -8.06 -6.07
CA ALA A 145 -29.01 -8.79 -6.18
C ALA A 145 -28.94 -9.66 -7.43
N ASP A 146 -30.05 -10.26 -7.83
CA ASP A 146 -30.13 -11.04 -9.08
C ASP A 146 -29.77 -10.18 -10.30
N ALA A 147 -30.24 -8.93 -10.31
CA ALA A 147 -29.91 -7.98 -11.36
C ALA A 147 -28.42 -7.62 -11.40
N LEU A 148 -27.71 -7.69 -10.28
CA LEU A 148 -26.31 -7.31 -10.20
C LEU A 148 -25.35 -8.51 -10.18
N ALA A 149 -25.85 -9.72 -9.90
CA ALA A 149 -25.08 -10.96 -9.81
C ALA A 149 -24.38 -11.35 -11.12
N CYS A 150 -24.86 -10.80 -12.24
CA CYS A 150 -24.32 -11.02 -13.57
C CYS A 150 -23.14 -10.10 -13.92
N LEU A 151 -22.85 -9.04 -13.13
CA LEU A 151 -21.72 -8.14 -13.41
C LEU A 151 -20.38 -8.91 -13.41
N GLY A 152 -19.64 -8.80 -14.51
CA GLY A 152 -18.41 -9.54 -14.77
C GLY A 152 -18.61 -11.02 -15.13
N LYS A 153 -19.85 -11.42 -15.49
CA LYS A 153 -20.22 -12.75 -15.98
C LYS A 153 -21.04 -12.63 -17.27
N THR A 154 -21.48 -13.76 -17.81
CA THR A 154 -22.40 -13.79 -18.95
C THR A 154 -23.80 -13.34 -18.55
N ALA A 155 -24.49 -12.64 -19.45
CA ALA A 155 -25.89 -12.27 -19.25
C ALA A 155 -26.79 -13.51 -19.18
N PRO A 156 -27.88 -13.47 -18.40
CA PRO A 156 -28.91 -14.51 -18.44
C PRO A 156 -29.51 -14.63 -19.85
N HIS A 157 -29.88 -15.84 -20.26
CA HIS A 157 -30.42 -16.10 -21.61
C HIS A 157 -31.68 -15.31 -21.94
N ASP A 158 -32.54 -15.06 -20.95
CA ASP A 158 -33.84 -14.39 -21.13
C ASP A 158 -33.79 -12.88 -20.79
N ALA A 159 -32.61 -12.34 -20.49
CA ALA A 159 -32.45 -10.94 -20.10
C ALA A 159 -32.19 -10.02 -21.30
N ALA A 160 -32.75 -8.80 -21.25
CA ALA A 160 -32.43 -7.77 -22.22
C ALA A 160 -30.95 -7.37 -22.11
N CYS A 161 -30.17 -7.63 -23.17
CA CYS A 161 -28.74 -7.39 -23.20
C CYS A 161 -28.36 -6.70 -24.51
N TYR A 162 -27.63 -5.59 -24.40
CA TYR A 162 -27.08 -4.84 -25.52
C TYR A 162 -25.57 -5.08 -25.59
N THR A 163 -25.09 -5.62 -26.72
CA THR A 163 -23.67 -5.83 -26.96
C THR A 163 -23.02 -4.57 -27.51
N LEU A 164 -21.99 -4.09 -26.82
CA LEU A 164 -21.19 -2.94 -27.21
C LEU A 164 -20.03 -3.43 -28.06
N ASN A 165 -20.10 -3.15 -29.36
CA ASN A 165 -19.03 -3.45 -30.31
C ASN A 165 -17.90 -2.40 -30.20
N ASP A 166 -16.73 -2.74 -30.74
CA ASP A 166 -15.55 -1.86 -30.77
C ASP A 166 -15.10 -1.36 -29.38
N ALA A 167 -15.25 -2.22 -28.38
CA ALA A 167 -14.89 -1.95 -27.00
C ALA A 167 -13.95 -3.03 -26.46
N SER A 168 -13.11 -2.67 -25.50
CA SER A 168 -12.20 -3.59 -24.82
C SER A 168 -12.62 -3.74 -23.36
N TYR A 169 -12.49 -4.96 -22.83
CA TYR A 169 -12.79 -5.28 -21.44
C TYR A 169 -11.74 -6.23 -20.86
N ASN A 170 -11.28 -5.95 -19.64
CA ASN A 170 -10.34 -6.80 -18.92
C ASN A 170 -10.69 -6.86 -17.43
N THR A 171 -10.90 -8.08 -16.92
CA THR A 171 -11.34 -8.34 -15.55
C THR A 171 -10.24 -8.22 -14.50
N ILE A 172 -8.97 -8.11 -14.90
CA ILE A 172 -7.80 -8.04 -14.01
C ILE A 172 -7.84 -9.17 -12.96
N SER A 173 -8.14 -10.39 -13.42
CA SER A 173 -8.35 -11.53 -12.51
C SER A 173 -7.07 -12.27 -12.11
N ASN A 174 -5.93 -12.00 -12.73
CA ASN A 174 -4.64 -12.62 -12.43
C ASN A 174 -3.48 -11.77 -12.97
N PHE A 175 -2.23 -12.14 -12.65
CA PHE A 175 -1.04 -11.39 -13.08
C PHE A 175 -0.92 -11.22 -14.59
N ARG A 176 -1.30 -12.24 -15.38
CA ARG A 176 -1.28 -12.15 -16.85
C ARG A 176 -2.28 -11.13 -17.35
N HIS A 177 -3.51 -11.13 -16.83
CA HIS A 177 -4.53 -10.14 -17.20
C HIS A 177 -4.12 -8.73 -16.78
N TYR A 178 -3.54 -8.56 -15.59
CA TYR A 178 -3.06 -7.27 -15.10
C TYR A 178 -1.87 -6.73 -15.92
N HIS A 179 -0.91 -7.59 -16.23
CA HIS A 179 0.24 -7.27 -17.06
C HIS A 179 -0.20 -6.89 -18.49
N GLN A 180 -1.03 -7.72 -19.11
CA GLN A 180 -1.58 -7.46 -20.44
C GLN A 180 -2.40 -6.18 -20.49
N ALA A 181 -3.24 -5.90 -19.49
CA ALA A 181 -4.02 -4.66 -19.41
C ALA A 181 -3.13 -3.42 -19.45
N ASN A 182 -2.01 -3.44 -18.71
CA ASN A 182 -1.03 -2.36 -18.72
C ASN A 182 -0.36 -2.19 -20.08
N LEU A 183 0.12 -3.28 -20.68
CA LEU A 183 0.80 -3.23 -21.98
C LEU A 183 -0.15 -2.79 -23.10
N ASP A 184 -1.39 -3.27 -23.11
CA ASP A 184 -2.39 -2.89 -24.12
C ASP A 184 -2.84 -1.45 -23.97
N ALA A 185 -3.01 -0.96 -22.74
CA ALA A 185 -3.30 0.44 -22.50
C ALA A 185 -2.14 1.34 -22.96
N ALA A 186 -0.90 1.00 -22.61
CA ALA A 186 0.29 1.78 -22.97
C ALA A 186 0.58 1.80 -24.48
N SER A 187 0.32 0.69 -25.17
CA SER A 187 0.51 0.55 -26.61
C SER A 187 -0.65 1.09 -27.46
N GLY A 188 -1.72 1.55 -26.81
CA GLY A 188 -2.94 2.00 -27.48
C GLY A 188 -3.78 0.89 -28.12
N ARG A 189 -3.50 -0.38 -27.79
CA ARG A 189 -4.35 -1.53 -28.19
C ARG A 189 -5.64 -1.59 -27.38
N PHE A 190 -5.64 -1.08 -26.16
CA PHE A 190 -6.84 -0.96 -25.34
C PHE A 190 -7.60 0.31 -25.72
N ILE A 191 -8.82 0.16 -26.23
CA ILE A 191 -9.58 1.27 -26.84
C ILE A 191 -10.05 2.27 -25.78
N GLY A 192 -9.75 3.57 -26.02
CA GLY A 192 -10.31 4.69 -25.25
C GLY A 192 -9.65 4.98 -23.90
N ILE A 193 -8.42 4.50 -23.68
CA ILE A 193 -7.60 4.87 -22.52
C ILE A 193 -6.76 6.09 -22.84
N ASP A 194 -6.92 7.15 -22.04
CA ASP A 194 -6.11 8.36 -22.15
C ASP A 194 -4.81 8.21 -21.34
N LEU A 195 -3.68 8.20 -22.06
CA LEU A 195 -2.35 8.17 -21.45
C LEU A 195 -1.96 9.55 -20.91
N ALA A 196 -1.61 9.61 -19.63
CA ALA A 196 -1.11 10.83 -19.01
C ALA A 196 0.35 11.06 -19.42
N GLY A 197 0.61 11.94 -20.37
CA GLY A 197 1.98 12.28 -20.76
C GLY A 197 2.10 12.97 -22.11
N ARG A 198 3.35 13.28 -22.48
CA ARG A 198 3.70 13.77 -23.81
C ARG A 198 4.35 12.66 -24.62
N LYS A 199 4.00 12.54 -25.90
CA LYS A 199 4.72 11.67 -26.84
C LYS A 199 6.09 12.31 -27.13
N LEU A 200 7.17 11.61 -26.76
CA LEU A 200 8.55 12.06 -27.00
C LEU A 200 9.08 11.57 -28.36
N ALA A 201 8.64 10.39 -28.79
CA ALA A 201 8.95 9.78 -30.08
C ALA A 201 7.84 8.79 -30.45
N LEU A 202 7.93 8.20 -31.65
CA LEU A 202 7.02 7.13 -32.05
C LEU A 202 7.14 5.97 -31.06
N GLY A 203 6.02 5.58 -30.46
CA GLY A 203 5.97 4.53 -29.44
C GLY A 203 6.49 4.93 -28.05
N LEU A 204 6.94 6.17 -27.81
CA LEU A 204 7.43 6.59 -26.48
C LEU A 204 6.59 7.72 -25.89
N THR A 205 5.90 7.43 -24.79
CA THR A 205 5.15 8.42 -23.99
C THR A 205 5.81 8.61 -22.64
N ALA A 206 5.98 9.87 -22.20
CA ALA A 206 6.57 10.17 -20.91
C ALA A 206 5.74 11.18 -20.12
N GLY A 207 5.61 10.93 -18.82
CA GLY A 207 4.97 11.80 -17.85
C GLY A 207 5.77 13.07 -17.53
N ARG A 208 5.21 13.88 -16.63
CA ARG A 208 5.81 15.16 -16.23
C ARG A 208 7.07 14.93 -15.39
N ARG A 209 8.06 15.82 -15.53
CA ARG A 209 9.33 15.82 -14.75
C ARG A 209 10.15 14.51 -14.88
N THR A 210 9.87 13.71 -15.89
CA THR A 210 10.61 12.49 -16.17
C THR A 210 11.90 12.77 -16.94
N GLN A 211 12.98 12.14 -16.51
CA GLN A 211 14.30 12.18 -17.13
C GLN A 211 14.53 10.86 -17.87
N LEU A 212 14.61 10.95 -19.20
CA LEU A 212 14.76 9.80 -20.09
C LEU A 212 15.44 10.26 -21.39
N ALA A 213 16.34 9.43 -21.91
CA ALA A 213 16.87 9.61 -23.25
C ALA A 213 15.98 8.91 -24.27
N VAL A 214 15.60 9.58 -25.37
CA VAL A 214 14.75 8.99 -26.42
C VAL A 214 15.36 7.72 -27.01
N LYS A 215 16.69 7.65 -27.09
CA LYS A 215 17.47 6.48 -27.54
C LYS A 215 17.37 5.23 -26.65
N SER A 216 16.78 5.37 -25.46
CA SER A 216 16.54 4.25 -24.54
C SER A 216 15.46 3.32 -25.06
N LEU A 217 14.47 3.83 -25.79
CA LEU A 217 13.53 2.97 -26.52
C LEU A 217 14.24 2.38 -27.74
N LYS A 218 14.40 1.06 -27.76
CA LYS A 218 15.04 0.32 -28.86
C LYS A 218 14.01 -0.27 -29.83
N GLN A 219 12.93 -0.82 -29.28
CA GLN A 219 11.87 -1.49 -30.04
C GLN A 219 10.56 -1.43 -29.26
N GLY A 220 9.42 -1.40 -29.95
CA GLY A 220 8.08 -1.51 -29.35
C GLY A 220 7.52 -0.20 -28.82
N GLN A 221 6.64 -0.28 -27.81
CA GLN A 221 6.00 0.87 -27.21
C GLN A 221 6.30 0.99 -25.71
N ALA A 222 6.73 2.15 -25.27
CA ALA A 222 6.98 2.43 -23.86
C ALA A 222 6.13 3.57 -23.33
N PHE A 223 5.47 3.32 -22.21
CA PHE A 223 4.88 4.35 -21.36
C PHE A 223 5.75 4.53 -20.13
N ILE A 224 6.17 5.76 -19.86
CA ILE A 224 6.90 6.13 -18.66
C ILE A 224 6.09 7.16 -17.88
N GLY A 225 5.84 6.88 -16.61
CA GLY A 225 5.08 7.74 -15.69
C GLY A 225 5.77 9.07 -15.40
N ALA A 226 5.21 9.80 -14.45
CA ALA A 226 5.75 11.04 -13.94
C ALA A 226 6.91 10.82 -12.97
N GLU A 227 7.78 11.83 -12.85
CA GLU A 227 8.87 11.89 -11.85
C GLU A 227 9.83 10.69 -11.90
N CYS A 228 9.94 10.03 -13.05
CA CYS A 228 10.85 8.91 -13.26
C CYS A 228 12.26 9.39 -13.62
N LYS A 229 13.27 8.62 -13.23
CA LYS A 229 14.68 8.86 -13.59
C LYS A 229 15.28 7.60 -14.20
N LEU A 230 15.43 7.60 -15.51
CA LEU A 230 16.03 6.49 -16.25
C LEU A 230 17.40 6.92 -16.76
N HIS A 231 18.44 6.15 -16.43
CA HIS A 231 19.77 6.43 -16.95
C HIS A 231 19.78 6.36 -18.50
N PRO A 232 20.52 7.22 -19.22
CA PRO A 232 20.55 7.23 -20.69
C PRO A 232 21.03 5.94 -21.39
N SER A 233 21.56 4.97 -20.64
CA SER A 233 22.00 3.65 -21.14
C SER A 233 20.98 2.54 -20.91
N VAL A 234 19.84 2.84 -20.26
CA VAL A 234 18.74 1.89 -20.10
C VAL A 234 18.17 1.52 -21.47
N GLU A 235 17.85 0.25 -21.63
CA GLU A 235 17.21 -0.27 -22.84
C GLU A 235 15.78 -0.71 -22.55
N LEU A 236 14.84 -0.13 -23.30
CA LEU A 236 13.43 -0.49 -23.29
C LEU A 236 13.13 -1.26 -24.57
N LEU A 237 12.66 -2.48 -24.41
CA LEU A 237 12.44 -3.44 -25.49
C LEU A 237 11.00 -3.95 -25.47
N GLU A 238 10.37 -3.94 -26.64
CA GLU A 238 8.97 -4.34 -26.83
C GLU A 238 8.02 -3.39 -26.06
N ASP A 239 6.96 -3.93 -25.47
CA ASP A 239 6.00 -3.14 -24.71
C ASP A 239 6.43 -3.02 -23.25
N VAL A 240 6.71 -1.80 -22.79
CA VAL A 240 7.19 -1.56 -21.42
C VAL A 240 6.34 -0.48 -20.77
N VAL A 241 5.89 -0.75 -19.55
CA VAL A 241 5.22 0.24 -18.71
C VAL A 241 6.09 0.51 -17.50
N VAL A 242 6.51 1.74 -17.34
CA VAL A 242 7.17 2.22 -16.12
C VAL A 242 6.24 3.21 -15.46
N SER A 243 5.83 2.92 -14.24
CA SER A 243 4.89 3.77 -13.51
C SER A 243 5.58 4.96 -12.85
N ASP A 244 4.80 5.84 -12.21
CA ASP A 244 5.31 7.03 -11.53
C ASP A 244 6.42 6.73 -10.51
N HIS A 245 7.34 7.69 -10.32
CA HIS A 245 8.39 7.63 -9.29
C HIS A 245 9.34 6.43 -9.38
N VAL A 246 9.61 5.92 -10.59
CA VAL A 246 10.58 4.84 -10.80
C VAL A 246 11.97 5.37 -11.09
N ILE A 247 12.99 4.72 -10.52
CA ILE A 247 14.40 4.97 -10.81
C ILE A 247 15.01 3.73 -11.45
N VAL A 248 15.69 3.90 -12.58
CA VAL A 248 16.39 2.81 -13.29
C VAL A 248 17.83 3.23 -13.57
N GLU A 249 18.77 2.43 -13.07
CA GLU A 249 20.20 2.68 -13.18
C GLU A 249 20.81 2.20 -14.51
N ARG A 250 22.13 2.40 -14.63
CA ARG A 250 22.92 2.13 -15.84
C ARG A 250 22.72 0.72 -16.38
N GLN A 251 22.59 0.62 -17.71
CA GLN A 251 22.62 -0.64 -18.46
C GLN A 251 21.57 -1.68 -18.03
N ALA A 252 20.52 -1.26 -17.32
CA ALA A 252 19.38 -2.10 -17.06
C ALA A 252 18.57 -2.32 -18.35
N ILE A 253 17.97 -3.50 -18.47
CA ILE A 253 17.20 -3.92 -19.65
C ILE A 253 15.79 -4.26 -19.19
N LEU A 254 14.80 -3.55 -19.72
CA LEU A 254 13.39 -3.81 -19.47
C LEU A 254 12.74 -4.33 -20.74
N ARG A 255 12.24 -5.57 -20.71
CA ARG A 255 11.60 -6.24 -21.84
C ARG A 255 10.21 -6.72 -21.47
N HIS A 256 9.19 -6.30 -22.23
CA HIS A 256 7.82 -6.81 -22.10
C HIS A 256 7.30 -6.83 -20.65
N SER A 257 7.54 -5.75 -19.89
CA SER A 257 7.42 -5.75 -18.42
C SER A 257 6.71 -4.51 -17.89
N VAL A 258 6.14 -4.65 -16.69
CA VAL A 258 5.40 -3.60 -15.98
C VAL A 258 6.11 -3.29 -14.67
N ILE A 259 6.62 -2.08 -14.54
CA ILE A 259 7.28 -1.60 -13.32
C ILE A 259 6.28 -0.69 -12.58
N LEU A 260 5.92 -1.08 -11.37
CA LEU A 260 4.96 -0.37 -10.52
C LEU A 260 5.61 0.83 -9.81
N PRO A 261 4.80 1.75 -9.26
CA PRO A 261 5.32 2.98 -8.67
C PRO A 261 6.33 2.74 -7.56
N ASN A 262 7.16 3.75 -7.27
CA ASN A 262 8.12 3.74 -6.18
C ASN A 262 9.09 2.55 -6.23
N THR A 263 9.49 2.14 -7.44
CA THR A 263 10.42 1.03 -7.64
C THR A 263 11.78 1.54 -8.08
N TYR A 264 12.84 1.05 -7.44
CA TYR A 264 14.21 1.21 -7.87
C TYR A 264 14.69 -0.06 -8.57
N ILE A 265 15.31 0.10 -9.75
CA ILE A 265 15.93 -0.96 -10.53
C ILE A 265 17.42 -0.67 -10.66
N GLY A 266 18.22 -1.65 -10.23
CA GLY A 266 19.66 -1.60 -10.17
C GLY A 266 20.39 -1.59 -11.51
N GLU A 267 21.70 -1.33 -11.44
CA GLU A 267 22.62 -1.39 -12.57
C GLU A 267 22.71 -2.83 -13.09
N LEU A 268 22.72 -3.01 -14.41
CA LEU A 268 22.81 -4.31 -15.11
C LEU A 268 21.66 -5.30 -14.81
N VAL A 269 20.55 -4.85 -14.23
CA VAL A 269 19.38 -5.71 -13.98
C VAL A 269 18.57 -5.89 -15.27
N GLU A 270 18.27 -7.14 -15.59
CA GLU A 270 17.34 -7.49 -16.67
C GLU A 270 15.98 -7.90 -16.09
N VAL A 271 14.93 -7.23 -16.54
CA VAL A 271 13.54 -7.56 -16.21
C VAL A 271 12.83 -7.98 -17.49
N ASN A 272 12.41 -9.23 -17.55
CA ASN A 272 11.79 -9.82 -18.72
C ASN A 272 10.46 -10.48 -18.35
N GLN A 273 9.38 -10.12 -19.05
CA GLN A 273 8.02 -10.67 -18.85
C GLN A 273 7.61 -10.73 -17.38
N ALA A 274 7.85 -9.63 -16.65
CA ALA A 274 7.60 -9.56 -15.22
C ALA A 274 6.84 -8.29 -14.83
N ILE A 275 6.18 -8.37 -13.68
CA ILE A 275 5.68 -7.23 -12.93
C ILE A 275 6.65 -7.00 -11.76
N VAL A 276 7.12 -5.78 -11.58
CA VAL A 276 8.03 -5.44 -10.46
C VAL A 276 7.37 -4.39 -9.58
N GLN A 277 7.34 -4.65 -8.27
CA GLN A 277 6.86 -3.71 -7.26
C GLN A 277 7.87 -3.62 -6.12
N GLY A 278 8.58 -2.49 -6.04
CA GLY A 278 9.61 -2.27 -5.04
C GLY A 278 10.71 -3.34 -5.12
N ASN A 279 10.78 -4.21 -4.13
CA ASN A 279 11.74 -5.32 -4.08
C ASN A 279 11.13 -6.69 -4.45
N GLN A 280 9.90 -6.72 -4.96
CA GLN A 280 9.23 -7.94 -5.41
C GLN A 280 9.24 -8.01 -6.94
N LEU A 281 9.64 -9.17 -7.46
CA LEU A 281 9.58 -9.50 -8.89
C LEU A 281 8.60 -10.65 -9.10
N ILE A 282 7.57 -10.41 -9.90
CA ILE A 282 6.49 -11.36 -10.20
C ILE A 282 6.62 -11.77 -11.65
N ARG A 283 6.91 -13.05 -11.89
CA ARG A 283 7.01 -13.64 -13.22
C ARG A 283 5.62 -13.89 -13.78
N VAL A 284 5.31 -13.36 -14.97
CA VAL A 284 3.97 -13.44 -15.56
C VAL A 284 3.68 -14.80 -16.19
N ASP A 285 4.74 -15.48 -16.66
CA ASP A 285 4.69 -16.81 -17.25
C ASP A 285 4.37 -17.89 -16.21
N SER A 286 5.05 -17.86 -15.06
CA SER A 286 4.90 -18.87 -14.01
C SER A 286 3.99 -18.44 -12.85
N GLY A 287 3.71 -17.14 -12.69
CA GLY A 287 3.07 -16.58 -11.49
C GLY A 287 3.97 -16.58 -10.25
N THR A 288 5.26 -16.90 -10.39
CA THR A 288 6.19 -16.99 -9.26
C THR A 288 6.54 -15.60 -8.75
N VAL A 289 6.42 -15.44 -7.43
CA VAL A 289 6.78 -14.21 -6.72
C VAL A 289 8.15 -14.39 -6.07
N THR A 290 9.11 -13.56 -6.45
CA THR A 290 10.46 -13.56 -5.89
C THR A 290 10.70 -12.28 -5.13
N HIS A 291 11.08 -12.38 -3.86
CA HIS A 291 11.47 -11.24 -3.05
C HIS A 291 12.98 -11.05 -3.12
N ILE A 292 13.42 -9.96 -3.73
CA ILE A 292 14.84 -9.62 -3.84
C ILE A 292 15.26 -8.90 -2.56
N THR A 293 16.25 -9.47 -1.86
CA THR A 293 16.78 -8.91 -0.62
C THR A 293 17.85 -7.85 -0.87
N ASP A 294 18.55 -7.94 -1.99
CA ASP A 294 19.58 -6.98 -2.37
C ASP A 294 18.95 -5.68 -2.90
N SER A 295 19.03 -4.63 -2.07
CA SER A 295 18.54 -3.29 -2.42
C SER A 295 19.31 -2.64 -3.56
N PHE A 296 20.48 -3.14 -3.95
CA PHE A 296 21.18 -2.68 -5.14
C PHE A 296 20.56 -3.23 -6.43
N LEU A 297 19.84 -4.34 -6.37
CA LEU A 297 19.17 -4.95 -7.53
C LEU A 297 17.74 -4.44 -7.68
N LEU A 298 16.92 -4.57 -6.64
CA LEU A 298 15.55 -4.05 -6.61
C LEU A 298 15.23 -3.50 -5.22
N ALA A 299 14.59 -2.34 -5.15
CA ALA A 299 14.19 -1.75 -3.88
C ALA A 299 12.90 -0.93 -4.00
N ASP A 300 12.14 -0.90 -2.90
CA ASP A 300 10.98 -0.02 -2.75
C ASP A 300 11.44 1.37 -2.31
N LEU A 301 11.26 2.40 -3.13
CA LEU A 301 11.72 3.76 -2.85
C LEU A 301 11.01 4.44 -1.66
N ASP A 302 9.79 4.01 -1.32
CA ASP A 302 9.11 4.52 -0.12
C ASP A 302 9.73 3.92 1.15
N ASN A 303 10.22 2.68 1.05
CA ASN A 303 10.77 1.91 2.18
C ASN A 303 12.32 1.82 2.19
N ALA A 304 13.01 2.17 1.10
CA ALA A 304 14.42 1.89 0.88
C ALA A 304 15.35 2.95 1.49
N VAL A 305 16.01 2.52 2.56
CA VAL A 305 17.44 2.70 2.90
C VAL A 305 17.98 4.12 3.14
N LEU A 306 17.64 5.13 2.34
CA LEU A 306 18.12 6.50 2.56
C LEU A 306 17.49 7.11 3.81
N ASN A 307 16.19 6.86 4.02
CA ASN A 307 15.50 7.34 5.20
C ASN A 307 15.87 6.55 6.45
N THR A 308 16.21 5.25 6.34
CA THR A 308 16.56 4.44 7.52
C THR A 308 17.95 4.78 8.05
N ARG A 309 18.99 4.91 7.21
CA ARG A 309 20.34 5.27 7.68
C ARG A 309 20.41 6.67 8.26
N LEU A 310 19.78 7.66 7.60
CA LEU A 310 19.71 9.03 8.10
C LEU A 310 18.85 9.10 9.38
N ALA A 311 17.71 8.41 9.43
CA ALA A 311 16.91 8.33 10.65
C ALA A 311 17.67 7.61 11.79
N ASP A 312 18.38 6.52 11.52
CA ASP A 312 19.19 5.81 12.50
C ASP A 312 20.29 6.70 13.07
N TRP A 313 20.97 7.43 12.20
CA TRP A 313 21.97 8.42 12.63
C TRP A 313 21.34 9.52 13.48
N LEU A 314 20.19 10.06 13.08
CA LEU A 314 19.45 11.06 13.84
C LEU A 314 19.00 10.52 15.22
N HIS A 315 18.49 9.28 15.27
CA HIS A 315 18.11 8.62 16.53
C HIS A 315 19.31 8.43 17.46
N ARG A 316 20.49 8.12 16.94
CA ARG A 316 21.72 8.01 17.75
C ARG A 316 22.16 9.36 18.30
N ILE A 317 22.11 10.43 17.50
CA ILE A 317 22.44 11.79 17.95
C ILE A 317 21.47 12.26 19.03
N LEU A 318 20.17 12.13 18.77
CA LEU A 318 19.13 12.49 19.75
C LEU A 318 19.25 11.62 21.01
N GLY A 319 19.57 10.33 20.87
CA GLY A 319 19.84 9.43 21.99
C GLY A 319 21.06 9.85 22.81
N ALA A 320 22.15 10.27 22.16
CA ALA A 320 23.34 10.77 22.83
C ALA A 320 23.08 12.09 23.56
N LEU A 321 22.33 13.00 22.93
CA LEU A 321 21.89 14.26 23.54
C LEU A 321 21.01 14.00 24.77
N LEU A 322 20.03 13.10 24.68
CA LEU A 322 19.19 12.69 25.81
C LEU A 322 20.01 12.01 26.91
N LEU A 323 21.02 11.22 26.55
CA LEU A 323 21.92 10.58 27.52
C LEU A 323 22.67 11.64 28.32
N VAL A 324 23.27 12.63 27.65
CA VAL A 324 23.97 13.75 28.29
C VAL A 324 23.03 14.56 29.19
N LEU A 325 21.85 14.92 28.69
CA LEU A 325 20.84 15.63 29.49
C LEU A 325 20.37 14.83 30.71
N SER A 326 20.35 13.49 30.60
CA SER A 326 19.92 12.62 31.69
C SER A 326 20.97 12.38 32.76
N LEU A 327 22.25 12.75 32.56
CA LEU A 327 23.36 12.46 33.50
C LEU A 327 23.07 12.79 34.98
N PRO A 328 22.42 13.91 35.34
CA PRO A 328 22.04 14.19 36.73
C PRO A 328 21.08 13.14 37.32
N LEU A 329 20.17 12.61 36.49
CA LEU A 329 19.22 11.56 36.88
C LEU A 329 19.91 10.22 37.11
N TRP A 330 21.04 9.95 36.44
CA TRP A 330 21.81 8.73 36.67
C TRP A 330 22.42 8.69 38.07
N LEU A 331 22.90 9.84 38.57
CA LEU A 331 23.41 9.96 39.94
C LEU A 331 22.28 9.68 40.94
N ALA A 332 21.12 10.31 40.77
CA ALA A 332 19.95 10.06 41.60
C ALA A 332 19.48 8.60 41.55
N ALA A 333 19.40 8.02 40.35
CA ALA A 333 19.02 6.61 40.18
C ALA A 333 20.01 5.67 40.88
N SER A 334 21.32 5.94 40.76
CA SER A 334 22.35 5.11 41.40
C SER A 334 22.30 5.17 42.93
N LEU A 335 22.07 6.35 43.51
CA LEU A 335 21.92 6.55 44.95
C LEU A 335 20.67 5.85 45.50
N LEU A 336 19.53 6.02 44.81
CA LEU A 336 18.28 5.38 45.21
C LEU A 336 18.31 3.86 45.05
N ALA A 337 18.95 3.37 43.98
CA ALA A 337 19.05 1.94 43.73
C ALA A 337 20.03 1.25 44.70
N ALA A 338 21.09 1.94 45.15
CA ALA A 338 22.05 1.41 46.11
C ALA A 338 21.42 1.03 47.46
N LEU A 339 20.22 1.55 47.77
CA LEU A 339 19.44 1.19 48.96
C LEU A 339 18.66 -0.13 48.81
N LYS A 340 18.67 -0.75 47.63
CA LYS A 340 18.01 -2.03 47.36
C LYS A 340 19.01 -3.18 47.26
N GLN A 341 18.56 -4.40 47.60
CA GLN A 341 19.38 -5.61 47.56
C GLN A 341 19.96 -5.90 46.16
N ASP A 342 19.16 -5.70 45.12
CA ASP A 342 19.59 -5.86 43.72
C ASP A 342 19.48 -4.53 42.97
N PRO A 343 20.51 -3.68 42.95
CA PRO A 343 20.43 -2.35 42.36
C PRO A 343 20.33 -2.38 40.82
N ARG A 344 20.93 -3.39 40.17
CA ARG A 344 20.99 -3.51 38.71
C ARG A 344 20.51 -4.89 38.27
N GLN A 345 19.45 -4.91 37.48
CA GLN A 345 18.90 -6.15 36.93
C GLN A 345 19.32 -6.30 35.46
N PRO A 346 20.14 -7.31 35.10
CA PRO A 346 20.50 -7.55 33.71
C PRO A 346 19.26 -8.01 32.92
N ARG A 347 19.12 -7.50 31.70
CA ARG A 347 18.03 -7.83 30.77
C ARG A 347 18.61 -8.07 29.37
N CYS A 348 18.13 -9.11 28.71
CA CYS A 348 18.44 -9.40 27.32
C CYS A 348 17.22 -9.07 26.46
N TYR A 349 17.42 -8.31 25.39
CA TYR A 349 16.37 -7.92 24.46
C TYR A 349 16.79 -8.19 23.02
N GLN A 350 15.81 -8.40 22.15
CA GLN A 350 16.03 -8.37 20.72
C GLN A 350 16.09 -6.92 20.19
N GLY A 351 17.15 -6.59 19.46
CA GLY A 351 17.44 -5.24 18.97
C GLY A 351 17.26 -5.08 17.46
N ASN A 352 17.67 -3.91 16.95
CA ASN A 352 17.54 -3.55 15.53
C ASN A 352 18.69 -4.04 14.65
N ARG A 353 19.81 -4.46 15.23
CA ARG A 353 20.96 -4.96 14.46
C ARG A 353 20.64 -6.32 13.87
N LEU A 354 21.03 -6.55 12.62
CA LEU A 354 20.82 -7.83 11.94
C LEU A 354 22.12 -8.65 11.93
N ALA A 355 22.01 -9.93 12.27
CA ALA A 355 23.04 -10.95 12.06
C ALA A 355 22.58 -11.91 10.98
N VAL A 356 23.53 -12.53 10.30
CA VAL A 356 23.27 -13.68 9.45
C VAL A 356 23.59 -14.92 10.28
N ASN A 357 22.62 -15.82 10.45
CA ASN A 357 22.83 -17.08 11.15
C ASN A 357 23.61 -18.07 10.26
N GLU A 358 24.05 -19.20 10.81
CA GLU A 358 24.79 -20.25 10.10
C GLU A 358 24.08 -20.78 8.83
N LEU A 359 22.75 -20.63 8.77
CA LEU A 359 21.90 -21.00 7.63
C LEU A 359 21.71 -19.88 6.60
N GLY A 360 22.44 -18.77 6.69
CA GLY A 360 22.32 -17.63 5.77
C GLY A 360 21.08 -16.75 6.00
N ILE A 361 20.26 -17.04 7.01
CA ILE A 361 19.03 -16.30 7.32
C ILE A 361 19.38 -15.06 8.16
N GLN A 362 18.90 -13.89 7.74
CA GLN A 362 19.02 -12.66 8.53
C GLN A 362 18.06 -12.67 9.71
N GLN A 363 18.58 -12.46 10.92
CA GLN A 363 17.81 -12.35 12.15
C GLN A 363 18.28 -11.18 13.00
N ARG A 364 17.37 -10.63 13.81
CA ARG A 364 17.69 -9.57 14.77
C ARG A 364 18.59 -10.09 15.88
N GLN A 365 19.69 -9.39 16.13
CA GLN A 365 20.62 -9.69 17.20
C GLN A 365 20.01 -9.37 18.56
N HIS A 366 20.35 -10.22 19.54
CA HIS A 366 20.11 -9.92 20.93
C HIS A 366 21.20 -9.00 21.49
N PHE A 367 20.82 -8.09 22.37
CA PHE A 367 21.75 -7.23 23.09
C PHE A 367 21.47 -7.24 24.59
N LEU A 368 22.53 -7.03 25.36
CA LEU A 368 22.48 -6.95 26.81
C LEU A 368 22.39 -5.50 27.28
N THR A 369 21.44 -5.25 28.17
CA THR A 369 21.28 -4.02 28.93
C THR A 369 21.00 -4.35 30.39
N TRP A 370 20.93 -3.35 31.24
CA TRP A 370 20.42 -3.51 32.60
C TRP A 370 19.32 -2.48 32.86
N GLU A 371 18.56 -2.71 33.92
CA GLU A 371 17.56 -1.77 34.44
C GLU A 371 17.85 -1.50 35.92
N TRP A 372 17.56 -0.28 36.37
CA TRP A 372 17.63 0.04 37.80
C TRP A 372 16.42 -0.54 38.53
N ASN A 373 16.62 -1.17 39.69
CA ASN A 373 15.52 -1.69 40.50
C ASN A 373 14.75 -0.56 41.23
N LEU A 374 14.10 0.30 40.46
CA LEU A 374 13.36 1.46 40.93
C LEU A 374 11.91 1.38 40.45
N ASN A 375 10.98 1.93 41.22
CA ASN A 375 9.56 1.95 40.85
C ASN A 375 9.30 2.95 39.72
N ALA A 376 9.96 4.12 39.78
CA ALA A 376 9.90 5.16 38.77
C ALA A 376 10.39 4.65 37.39
N PRO A 377 9.50 4.51 36.38
CA PRO A 377 9.86 3.99 35.06
C PRO A 377 10.94 4.79 34.35
N VAL A 378 10.91 6.12 34.50
CA VAL A 378 11.90 7.04 33.89
C VAL A 378 13.31 6.72 34.37
N LEU A 379 13.48 6.47 35.68
CA LEU A 379 14.79 6.12 36.25
C LEU A 379 15.16 4.67 35.95
N ARG A 380 14.20 3.73 36.01
CA ARG A 380 14.41 2.31 35.72
C ARG A 380 15.06 2.06 34.36
N HIS A 381 14.59 2.76 33.33
CA HIS A 381 14.97 2.51 31.93
C HIS A 381 16.10 3.41 31.40
N LEU A 382 16.69 4.30 32.22
CA LEU A 382 17.82 5.14 31.81
C LEU A 382 18.94 4.39 31.06
N PRO A 383 19.36 3.17 31.46
CA PRO A 383 20.43 2.48 30.75
C PRO A 383 20.09 2.09 29.31
N LYS A 384 18.80 2.02 28.94
CA LYS A 384 18.39 1.74 27.56
C LYS A 384 18.76 2.89 26.60
N LEU A 385 19.00 4.11 27.08
CA LEU A 385 19.55 5.19 26.24
C LEU A 385 20.91 4.82 25.66
N TRP A 386 21.73 4.04 26.38
CA TRP A 386 22.99 3.53 25.87
C TRP A 386 22.81 2.52 24.73
N ALA A 387 21.73 1.74 24.76
CA ALA A 387 21.36 0.85 23.65
C ALA A 387 20.88 1.64 22.41
N VAL A 388 20.25 2.81 22.60
CA VAL A 388 19.92 3.72 21.50
C VAL A 388 21.17 4.28 20.84
N VAL A 389 22.15 4.75 21.62
CA VAL A 389 23.43 5.28 21.10
C VAL A 389 24.23 4.21 20.35
N ARG A 390 24.25 2.98 20.87
CA ARG A 390 24.84 1.82 20.17
C ARG A 390 24.09 1.46 18.89
N GLY A 391 22.83 1.87 18.74
CA GLY A 391 21.98 1.51 17.60
C GLY A 391 21.34 0.14 17.74
N ASP A 392 21.29 -0.42 18.95
CA ASP A 392 20.52 -1.61 19.27
C ASP A 392 19.02 -1.28 19.39
N LEU A 393 18.69 -0.03 19.76
CA LEU A 393 17.33 0.52 19.83
C LEU A 393 17.21 1.82 19.03
N ARG A 394 16.00 2.19 18.62
CA ARG A 394 15.62 3.56 18.22
C ARG A 394 14.98 4.30 19.39
N LEU A 395 14.81 5.62 19.27
CA LEU A 395 14.03 6.37 20.27
C LEU A 395 12.54 6.02 20.21
N VAL A 396 11.99 5.84 19.01
CA VAL A 396 10.58 5.52 18.79
C VAL A 396 10.46 4.24 17.97
N GLY A 397 9.55 3.34 18.37
CA GLY A 397 9.39 2.03 17.75
C GLY A 397 8.52 1.10 18.59
N VAL A 398 8.46 -0.17 18.18
CA VAL A 398 7.76 -1.23 18.92
C VAL A 398 8.53 -1.59 20.19
N SER A 399 7.84 -2.15 21.18
CA SER A 399 8.43 -2.47 22.48
C SER A 399 9.55 -3.55 22.41
N PRO A 400 10.67 -3.43 23.15
CA PRO A 400 11.71 -4.45 23.12
C PRO A 400 11.24 -5.74 23.81
N LEU A 401 11.37 -6.88 23.12
CA LEU A 401 11.01 -8.21 23.65
C LEU A 401 12.22 -8.99 24.16
N SER A 402 12.00 -9.79 25.21
CA SER A 402 12.97 -10.79 25.65
C SER A 402 12.95 -12.01 24.72
N PRO A 403 14.04 -12.82 24.67
CA PRO A 403 14.08 -14.03 23.86
C PRO A 403 12.93 -15.02 24.17
N GLU A 404 12.52 -15.12 25.43
CA GLU A 404 11.37 -15.95 25.85
C GLU A 404 10.05 -15.44 25.25
N GLN A 405 9.85 -14.12 25.23
CA GLN A 405 8.65 -13.50 24.67
C GLN A 405 8.59 -13.61 23.14
N VAL A 406 9.74 -13.52 22.46
CA VAL A 406 9.83 -13.78 21.02
C VAL A 406 9.42 -15.23 20.71
N GLY A 407 9.84 -16.18 21.56
CA GLY A 407 9.44 -17.59 21.43
C GLY A 407 7.95 -17.87 21.66
N GLN A 408 7.21 -16.94 22.27
CA GLN A 408 5.76 -17.07 22.50
C GLN A 408 4.91 -16.60 21.32
N GLN A 409 5.52 -15.97 20.30
CA GLN A 409 4.81 -15.49 19.11
C GLN A 409 4.52 -16.65 18.15
N ASN A 410 3.30 -17.17 18.23
CA ASN A 410 2.87 -18.35 17.48
C ASN A 410 2.08 -17.97 16.22
N GLU A 411 1.32 -16.87 16.27
CA GLU A 411 0.40 -16.49 15.19
C GLU A 411 1.05 -15.52 14.20
N ALA A 412 0.60 -15.56 12.94
CA ALA A 412 1.17 -14.75 11.87
C ALA A 412 1.00 -13.25 12.12
N TRP A 413 -0.11 -12.82 12.73
CA TRP A 413 -0.37 -11.42 13.04
C TRP A 413 0.54 -10.89 14.16
N GLU A 414 0.94 -11.74 15.11
CA GLU A 414 1.83 -11.37 16.22
C GLU A 414 3.24 -11.01 15.75
N LYS A 415 3.65 -11.56 14.59
CA LYS A 415 4.95 -11.31 13.95
C LYS A 415 4.95 -10.06 13.07
N VAL A 416 3.78 -9.46 12.80
CA VAL A 416 3.68 -8.21 12.00
C VAL A 416 4.54 -7.11 12.61
N ARG A 417 4.63 -7.05 13.95
CA ARG A 417 5.44 -6.06 14.67
C ARG A 417 6.93 -6.10 14.32
N ASP A 418 7.44 -7.24 13.88
CA ASP A 418 8.88 -7.43 13.57
C ASP A 418 9.28 -6.70 12.29
N GLN A 419 8.30 -6.19 11.54
CA GLN A 419 8.52 -5.31 10.40
C GLN A 419 8.88 -3.88 10.83
N ALA A 420 8.55 -3.48 12.06
CA ALA A 420 8.89 -2.16 12.61
C ALA A 420 10.14 -2.21 13.50
N PRO A 421 10.94 -1.12 13.56
CA PRO A 421 12.11 -1.06 14.42
C PRO A 421 11.71 -1.06 15.89
N VAL A 422 12.54 -1.71 16.71
CA VAL A 422 12.43 -1.72 18.17
C VAL A 422 12.83 -0.35 18.71
N GLY A 423 11.96 0.22 19.55
CA GLY A 423 12.11 1.55 20.12
C GLY A 423 12.18 1.56 21.63
N LEU A 424 12.77 2.62 22.18
CA LEU A 424 12.70 2.93 23.60
C LEU A 424 11.28 3.33 24.02
N LEU A 425 10.63 4.15 23.20
CA LEU A 425 9.27 4.65 23.36
C LEU A 425 8.38 4.18 22.21
N GLY A 426 7.10 4.01 22.48
CA GLY A 426 6.12 3.55 21.51
C GLY A 426 4.71 3.65 22.08
N PRO A 427 3.68 3.35 21.27
CA PRO A 427 2.29 3.38 21.72
C PRO A 427 2.06 2.41 22.87
N THR A 428 2.67 1.23 22.85
CA THR A 428 2.58 0.26 23.96
C THR A 428 3.06 0.82 25.29
N GLN A 429 4.07 1.67 25.31
CA GLN A 429 4.59 2.30 26.53
C GLN A 429 3.83 3.58 26.93
N LEU A 430 3.15 4.24 25.98
CA LEU A 430 2.54 5.56 26.19
C LEU A 430 1.01 5.52 26.32
N ASP A 431 0.36 4.58 25.65
CA ASP A 431 -1.10 4.48 25.55
C ASP A 431 -1.67 3.37 26.44
N LEU A 432 -0.89 2.31 26.70
CA LEU A 432 -1.33 1.18 27.52
C LEU A 432 -0.80 1.25 28.97
N PRO A 433 -1.58 0.75 29.95
CA PRO A 433 -1.10 0.63 31.31
C PRO A 433 -0.01 -0.46 31.43
N GLN A 434 0.88 -0.35 32.43
CA GLN A 434 2.01 -1.28 32.58
C GLN A 434 1.59 -2.76 32.72
N ASN A 435 0.43 -2.99 33.36
CA ASN A 435 -0.18 -4.30 33.57
C ASN A 435 -1.10 -4.75 32.42
N ALA A 436 -1.10 -4.06 31.27
CA ALA A 436 -1.89 -4.48 30.13
C ALA A 436 -1.55 -5.93 29.72
N PRO A 437 -2.56 -6.74 29.33
CA PRO A 437 -2.38 -8.08 28.80
C PRO A 437 -1.35 -8.13 27.68
N TRP A 438 -0.70 -9.29 27.54
CA TRP A 438 0.34 -9.52 26.54
C TRP A 438 -0.18 -9.30 25.10
N GLU A 439 -1.33 -9.88 24.79
CA GLU A 439 -1.96 -9.78 23.46
C GLU A 439 -2.27 -8.32 23.08
N GLU A 440 -2.75 -7.51 24.03
CA GLU A 440 -3.06 -6.09 23.79
C GLU A 440 -1.79 -5.29 23.45
N LYS A 441 -0.67 -5.60 24.09
CA LYS A 441 0.64 -5.00 23.78
C LYS A 441 1.11 -5.38 22.38
N LEU A 442 0.95 -6.64 21.99
CA LEU A 442 1.28 -7.11 20.64
C LEU A 442 0.39 -6.45 19.58
N LEU A 443 -0.91 -6.34 19.85
CA LEU A 443 -1.88 -5.72 18.97
C LEU A 443 -1.57 -4.24 18.75
N SER A 444 -1.26 -3.50 19.82
CA SER A 444 -0.82 -2.09 19.74
C SER A 444 0.43 -1.91 18.87
N ASP A 445 1.44 -2.77 19.06
CA ASP A 445 2.67 -2.75 18.27
C ASP A 445 2.42 -3.14 16.79
N ALA A 446 1.52 -4.08 16.51
CA ALA A 446 1.11 -4.45 15.16
C ALA A 446 0.36 -3.31 14.45
N PHE A 447 -0.55 -2.62 15.16
CA PHE A 447 -1.24 -1.44 14.64
C PHE A 447 -0.29 -0.28 14.33
N TYR A 448 0.68 -0.04 15.21
CA TYR A 448 1.74 0.93 14.98
C TYR A 448 2.53 0.60 13.71
N THR A 449 2.91 -0.66 13.55
CA THR A 449 3.72 -1.12 12.43
C THR A 449 3.05 -0.84 11.08
N LYS A 450 1.76 -1.19 10.94
CA LYS A 450 1.00 -0.92 9.71
C LYS A 450 0.78 0.56 9.42
N ARG A 451 0.76 1.41 10.46
CA ARG A 451 0.39 2.83 10.36
C ARG A 451 1.57 3.78 10.53
N ARG A 452 2.79 3.25 10.51
CA ARG A 452 4.02 3.96 10.84
C ARG A 452 4.29 5.08 9.84
N SER A 453 4.69 6.25 10.34
CA SER A 453 5.12 7.38 9.52
C SER A 453 6.02 8.29 10.35
N THR A 454 6.92 9.02 9.71
CA THR A 454 7.84 9.96 10.38
C THR A 454 7.10 11.00 11.22
N ARG A 455 5.94 11.48 10.75
CA ARG A 455 5.08 12.42 11.49
C ARG A 455 4.53 11.83 12.79
N LYS A 456 4.10 10.56 12.77
CA LYS A 456 3.61 9.88 13.98
C LYS A 456 4.75 9.57 14.94
N ASP A 457 5.91 9.15 14.43
CA ASP A 457 7.09 8.89 15.27
C ASP A 457 7.48 10.17 16.04
N LEU A 458 7.44 11.33 15.38
CA LEU A 458 7.68 12.63 16.03
C LEU A 458 6.61 12.97 17.09
N ALA A 459 5.34 12.65 16.81
CA ALA A 459 4.24 12.86 17.74
C ALA A 459 4.40 12.00 19.01
N TYR A 460 4.79 10.73 18.88
CA TYR A 460 5.08 9.86 20.01
C TYR A 460 6.29 10.35 20.82
N LEU A 461 7.34 10.83 20.15
CA LEU A 461 8.51 11.43 20.82
C LEU A 461 8.10 12.65 21.65
N TRP A 462 7.27 13.53 21.09
CA TRP A 462 6.74 14.70 21.80
C TRP A 462 5.82 14.33 22.97
N ARG A 463 4.97 13.31 22.81
CA ARG A 463 4.13 12.79 23.90
C ARG A 463 4.98 12.19 25.03
N GLY A 464 6.00 11.39 24.69
CA GLY A 464 6.94 10.85 25.67
C GLY A 464 7.68 11.94 26.44
N PHE A 465 8.10 13.01 25.76
CA PHE A 465 8.70 14.18 26.40
C PHE A 465 7.73 14.84 27.40
N LYS A 466 6.45 15.02 27.03
CA LYS A 466 5.43 15.55 27.96
C LYS A 466 5.21 14.65 29.17
N CYS A 467 5.24 13.33 28.99
CA CYS A 467 5.07 12.37 30.09
C CYS A 467 6.14 12.52 31.17
N LEU A 468 7.37 12.94 30.84
CA LEU A 468 8.43 13.21 31.83
C LEU A 468 8.04 14.27 32.87
N PHE A 469 7.12 15.17 32.54
CA PHE A 469 6.65 16.23 33.45
C PHE A 469 5.38 15.84 34.21
N HIS A 470 4.85 14.63 34.00
CA HIS A 470 3.66 14.14 34.67
C HIS A 470 4.04 13.28 35.90
N SER A 471 3.32 13.45 37.00
CA SER A 471 3.60 12.77 38.28
C SER A 471 3.51 11.25 38.21
N SER A 472 2.71 10.71 37.28
CA SER A 472 2.57 9.27 37.02
C SER A 472 3.83 8.61 36.47
N SER A 473 4.77 9.37 35.91
CA SER A 473 6.03 8.84 35.36
C SER A 473 7.14 8.69 36.39
N TRP A 474 6.93 9.25 37.59
CA TRP A 474 7.88 9.25 38.71
C TRP A 474 7.41 8.44 39.92
N ARG A 475 6.17 7.93 39.89
CA ARG A 475 5.56 7.15 40.97
C ARG A 475 5.60 5.66 40.69
#